data_AF-A0A5C9ECB1-F1
#
_entry.id   AF-A0A5C9ECB1-F1
#
_cell.length_a   1.000
_cell.length_b   1.000
_cell.length_c   1.000
_cell.angle_alpha   90.00
_cell.angle_beta   90.00
_cell.angle_gamma   90.00
#
_symmetry.space_group_name_H-M   'P 1'
#
loop_
_entity.id
_entity.type
_entity.pdbx_description
1 polymer ?
#
loop_
_entity_poly.entity_id
_entity_poly.type
_entity_poly.pdbx_seq_one_letter_code
_entity_poly.pdbx_strand_id
1 'polypeptide(L)'
;MGKNKKKKKNKPKDFGTFGQLIQRGGGTVNPKESLEFEPREVSEGSLAKTKVKGVSIGKKIDRSKDKFFLGSDYREIFIEEREWADMLVDVEHWTPLAYTHGIEMELIIADDDGNYPDGDEMVYRMKEIVKEAIKIMKEILYEGRSDFLPVPDYIRQKVLTEPYGKEDIEKGYVMDIRYQVKNDSVDIDTFGRDGNVTAITYILELVTPPCAYVEELAYWASTLFLLAKNTLPSDLHIIASAINPATKEYQRGLSQADHHHIDAFDTNLEKVQAYSMIRNFIPHIIALTCNSPILNNQPTDVVKIINDRITAPNCVRSLRLKNNDSMLSSNDPKHYIPYLTGGEQEDKQHFMDVIQKASLEDAKYQDAFPFTEFGTIELRISDAQISICRRIGIALLIQALCFKAKKLLKKGVWVPDAGSETIITNRNGAIERGLISLFRPKNITRDFLSQYDPDFATQYLGPEDNPVRYMMQAVQRMFFYIRDELKELGFLYSPFLKPVLQSVFGNVSYAEPPITEAEYQLSLYDYKVKSGENPNILYDLIYFTIQYCQDPLNNPLTGTLTLPKEMR
;
A
#
# COMPACT_ATOMS: atom_id res chain seq x y z
N MET A 1 12.59 77.89 -4.71
CA MET A 1 13.67 77.15 -5.40
C MET A 1 13.96 75.91 -4.55
N GLY A 2 13.85 74.64 -4.94
CA GLY A 2 13.64 73.95 -6.19
C GLY A 2 14.39 72.62 -6.08
N LYS A 3 13.68 71.47 -6.21
CA LYS A 3 14.06 70.22 -6.89
C LYS A 3 13.50 68.95 -6.21
N ASN A 4 12.54 68.36 -6.92
CA ASN A 4 12.04 66.99 -6.80
C ASN A 4 13.15 65.93 -6.95
N LYS A 5 13.11 64.86 -6.15
CA LYS A 5 13.76 63.58 -6.45
C LYS A 5 12.75 62.42 -6.36
N LYS A 6 12.67 61.67 -7.46
CA LYS A 6 11.77 60.54 -7.73
C LYS A 6 12.12 59.31 -6.87
N LYS A 7 11.09 58.62 -6.37
CA LYS A 7 11.15 57.26 -5.80
C LYS A 7 11.42 56.22 -6.89
N LYS A 8 12.41 55.34 -6.69
CA LYS A 8 12.62 54.12 -7.48
C LYS A 8 11.67 53.02 -6.99
N LYS A 9 10.86 52.45 -7.89
CA LYS A 9 10.14 51.19 -7.70
C LYS A 9 11.10 50.03 -8.05
N ASN A 10 11.27 49.07 -7.15
CA ASN A 10 11.89 47.78 -7.47
C ASN A 10 10.86 46.90 -8.18
N LYS A 11 11.24 46.34 -9.34
CA LYS A 11 10.50 45.27 -10.02
C LYS A 11 10.83 43.93 -9.33
N PRO A 12 9.87 43.00 -9.20
CA PRO A 12 10.17 41.63 -8.84
C PRO A 12 10.90 40.93 -9.99
N LYS A 13 11.83 40.04 -9.64
CA LYS A 13 12.53 39.17 -10.59
C LYS A 13 11.57 38.07 -11.05
N ASP A 14 11.42 37.98 -12.36
CA ASP A 14 10.73 36.92 -13.07
C ASP A 14 11.58 35.65 -12.95
N PHE A 15 11.12 34.66 -12.20
CA PHE A 15 11.68 33.31 -12.23
C PHE A 15 10.90 32.53 -13.28
N GLY A 16 11.54 32.33 -14.44
CA GLY A 16 10.97 31.56 -15.54
C GLY A 16 10.56 30.16 -15.07
N THR A 17 9.34 29.78 -15.42
CA THR A 17 8.81 28.42 -15.22
C THR A 17 9.43 27.46 -16.23
N PHE A 18 9.68 26.23 -15.78
CA PHE A 18 10.33 25.15 -16.52
C PHE A 18 9.52 24.63 -17.74
N GLY A 19 8.32 25.18 -17.97
CA GLY A 19 7.38 24.77 -19.02
C GLY A 19 7.73 25.18 -20.45
N GLN A 20 8.87 25.85 -20.70
CA GLN A 20 9.25 26.32 -22.04
C GLN A 20 10.27 25.43 -22.78
N LEU A 21 10.56 24.22 -22.27
CA LEU A 21 11.57 23.31 -22.83
C LEU A 21 11.03 22.01 -23.47
N ILE A 22 9.71 21.78 -23.48
CA ILE A 22 9.10 20.53 -23.99
C ILE A 22 8.18 20.80 -25.20
N GLN A 23 8.73 21.38 -26.27
CA GLN A 23 8.06 21.39 -27.58
C GLN A 23 9.09 21.22 -28.68
N ARG A 24 9.27 19.98 -29.16
CA ARG A 24 9.63 19.63 -30.54
C ARG A 24 9.79 18.12 -30.70
N GLY A 25 8.95 17.50 -31.52
CA GLY A 25 9.22 16.17 -32.08
C GLY A 25 7.98 15.31 -32.34
N GLY A 26 7.14 15.70 -33.29
CA GLY A 26 6.05 14.86 -33.78
C GLY A 26 6.52 13.98 -34.95
N GLY A 27 6.07 12.72 -34.98
CA GLY A 27 6.24 11.79 -36.08
C GLY A 27 5.14 10.72 -36.06
N THR A 28 4.37 10.66 -37.14
CA THR A 28 3.18 9.81 -37.35
C THR A 28 3.53 8.39 -37.81
N VAL A 29 2.86 7.36 -37.29
CA VAL A 29 2.79 6.01 -37.91
C VAL A 29 1.36 5.43 -37.75
N ASN A 30 0.85 4.85 -38.85
CA ASN A 30 -0.47 4.22 -38.99
C ASN A 30 -0.52 2.80 -38.37
N PRO A 31 -1.64 2.37 -37.77
CA PRO A 31 -1.80 1.03 -37.21
C PRO A 31 -2.64 0.12 -38.12
N LYS A 32 -2.14 -1.07 -38.45
CA LYS A 32 -2.94 -2.27 -38.76
C LYS A 32 -2.07 -3.51 -38.61
N GLU A 33 -2.24 -4.25 -37.52
CA GLU A 33 -2.17 -5.72 -37.50
C GLU A 33 -2.67 -6.24 -36.15
N SER A 34 -3.68 -7.10 -36.22
CA SER A 34 -4.34 -7.78 -35.10
C SER A 34 -3.47 -8.93 -34.58
N LEU A 35 -3.19 -8.97 -33.28
CA LEU A 35 -2.46 -10.05 -32.62
C LEU A 35 -3.41 -10.91 -31.78
N GLU A 36 -3.61 -12.15 -32.21
CA GLU A 36 -4.10 -13.24 -31.37
C GLU A 36 -2.95 -13.73 -30.49
N PHE A 37 -3.19 -13.86 -29.18
CA PHE A 37 -2.19 -14.26 -28.18
C PHE A 37 -2.42 -15.72 -27.78
N GLU A 38 -1.52 -16.62 -28.17
CA GLU A 38 -1.44 -17.96 -27.58
C GLU A 38 -0.43 -17.97 -26.41
N PRO A 39 -0.78 -18.56 -25.25
CA PRO A 39 0.11 -18.63 -24.10
C PRO A 39 1.25 -19.63 -24.35
N ARG A 40 2.50 -19.17 -24.22
CA ARG A 40 3.69 -20.04 -24.27
C ARG A 40 3.90 -20.75 -22.94
N GLU A 41 4.01 -22.07 -23.00
CA GLU A 41 4.57 -22.91 -21.93
C GLU A 41 6.04 -22.54 -21.68
N VAL A 42 6.38 -22.27 -20.42
CA VAL A 42 7.76 -21.99 -19.99
C VAL A 42 8.43 -23.33 -19.67
N SER A 43 9.39 -23.73 -20.50
CA SER A 43 10.19 -24.95 -20.29
C SER A 43 11.17 -24.77 -19.13
N GLU A 44 11.09 -25.65 -18.14
CA GLU A 44 12.06 -25.80 -17.06
C GLU A 44 13.43 -26.25 -17.61
N GLY A 45 14.42 -25.35 -17.62
CA GLY A 45 15.80 -25.76 -17.90
C GLY A 45 16.73 -24.67 -18.40
N SER A 46 17.16 -23.75 -17.52
CA SER A 46 18.53 -23.21 -17.47
C SER A 46 18.64 -22.03 -16.50
N LEU A 47 19.02 -22.31 -15.25
CA LEU A 47 19.52 -21.30 -14.30
C LEU A 47 20.96 -20.89 -14.71
N ALA A 48 21.08 -20.18 -15.83
CA ALA A 48 22.26 -19.39 -16.17
C ALA A 48 22.01 -17.94 -15.74
N LYS A 49 23.02 -17.28 -15.17
CA LYS A 49 23.00 -15.90 -14.67
C LYS A 49 22.49 -14.90 -15.72
N THR A 50 21.19 -14.71 -15.81
CA THR A 50 20.58 -13.61 -16.55
C THR A 50 20.91 -12.33 -15.78
N LYS A 51 21.73 -11.45 -16.37
CA LYS A 51 21.77 -10.06 -15.93
C LYS A 51 20.36 -9.52 -16.09
N VAL A 52 19.70 -9.16 -14.99
CA VAL A 52 18.43 -8.44 -15.04
C VAL A 52 18.70 -7.13 -15.78
N LYS A 53 18.05 -6.94 -16.93
CA LYS A 53 18.21 -5.74 -17.76
C LYS A 53 17.75 -4.53 -16.94
N GLY A 54 18.51 -3.43 -16.96
CA GLY A 54 18.18 -2.20 -16.22
C GLY A 54 18.52 -2.20 -14.73
N VAL A 55 19.25 -3.20 -14.20
CA VAL A 55 19.72 -3.17 -12.80
C VAL A 55 21.25 -3.11 -12.77
N SER A 56 21.80 -2.14 -12.04
CA SER A 56 23.25 -2.06 -11.78
C SER A 56 23.56 -2.05 -10.28
N ILE A 57 24.70 -2.66 -9.94
CA ILE A 57 25.16 -2.84 -8.56
C ILE A 57 26.23 -1.79 -8.27
N GLY A 58 25.99 -0.99 -7.24
CA GLY A 58 26.89 0.08 -6.81
C GLY A 58 27.88 -0.33 -5.72
N LYS A 59 28.19 0.63 -4.85
CA LYS A 59 29.24 0.48 -3.84
C LYS A 59 28.84 -0.51 -2.76
N LYS A 60 29.86 -1.09 -2.12
CA LYS A 60 29.67 -1.88 -0.90
C LYS A 60 29.33 -0.95 0.25
N ILE A 61 28.31 -1.31 1.02
CA ILE A 61 27.91 -0.61 2.24
C ILE A 61 28.24 -1.53 3.42
N ASP A 62 28.93 -1.00 4.43
CA ASP A 62 29.23 -1.76 5.65
C ASP A 62 28.10 -1.61 6.66
N ARG A 63 27.37 -2.70 6.89
CA ARG A 63 26.31 -2.81 7.90
C ARG A 63 26.68 -3.75 9.06
N SER A 64 27.94 -4.22 9.12
CA SER A 64 28.37 -5.27 10.05
C SER A 64 28.20 -4.91 11.54
N LYS A 65 28.14 -3.61 11.85
CA LYS A 65 27.97 -3.09 13.22
C LYS A 65 26.51 -2.79 13.58
N ASP A 66 25.60 -2.75 12.61
CA ASP A 66 24.21 -2.43 12.87
C ASP A 66 23.42 -3.71 13.18
N LYS A 67 22.97 -3.83 14.43
CA LYS A 67 22.24 -4.99 14.93
C LYS A 67 20.87 -5.18 14.27
N PHE A 68 20.35 -4.17 13.58
CA PHE A 68 19.06 -4.25 12.90
C PHE A 68 19.15 -4.89 11.51
N PHE A 69 20.32 -4.91 10.89
CA PHE A 69 20.50 -5.45 9.55
C PHE A 69 20.96 -6.90 9.57
N LEU A 70 20.33 -7.73 8.75
CA LEU A 70 20.70 -9.13 8.52
C LEU A 70 21.39 -9.33 7.17
N GLY A 71 22.10 -10.44 7.01
CA GLY A 71 22.77 -10.77 5.76
C GLY A 71 24.14 -10.12 5.62
N SER A 72 24.72 -10.22 4.43
CA SER A 72 26.12 -9.87 4.19
C SER A 72 26.35 -9.25 2.82
N ASP A 73 27.48 -8.57 2.66
CA ASP A 73 27.86 -7.89 1.41
C ASP A 73 26.74 -7.00 0.86
N TYR A 74 26.29 -6.04 1.66
CA TYR A 74 25.32 -5.03 1.22
C TYR A 74 25.89 -4.21 0.07
N ARG A 75 25.08 -4.03 -0.97
CA ARG A 75 25.41 -3.23 -2.15
C ARG A 75 24.29 -2.28 -2.48
N GLU A 76 24.63 -1.08 -2.94
CA GLU A 76 23.68 -0.18 -3.57
C GLU A 76 23.07 -0.85 -4.81
N ILE A 77 21.77 -0.64 -5.01
CA ILE A 77 21.02 -1.12 -6.16
C ILE A 77 20.49 0.09 -6.90
N PHE A 78 20.88 0.22 -8.17
CA PHE A 78 20.34 1.20 -9.08
C PHE A 78 19.40 0.48 -10.05
N ILE A 79 18.13 0.87 -9.99
CA ILE A 79 17.09 0.43 -10.91
C ILE A 79 16.99 1.55 -11.95
N GLU A 80 17.07 1.19 -13.23
CA GLU A 80 16.90 2.12 -14.35
C GLU A 80 15.56 2.84 -14.23
N GLU A 81 15.62 4.17 -14.20
CA GLU A 81 14.43 5.01 -14.10
C GLU A 81 13.78 5.10 -15.48
N ARG A 82 12.48 4.78 -15.53
CA ARG A 82 11.61 5.03 -16.67
C ARG A 82 10.56 6.04 -16.23
N GLU A 83 10.22 6.97 -17.11
CA GLU A 83 9.09 7.86 -16.87
C GLU A 83 7.79 7.05 -16.83
N TRP A 84 6.85 7.43 -15.95
CA TRP A 84 5.59 6.69 -15.80
C TRP A 84 4.81 6.61 -17.12
N ALA A 85 4.78 7.69 -17.89
CA ALA A 85 4.12 7.72 -19.20
C ALA A 85 4.70 6.68 -20.17
N ASP A 86 6.02 6.47 -20.15
CA ASP A 86 6.71 5.51 -21.01
C ASP A 86 6.45 4.06 -20.57
N MET A 87 6.28 3.81 -19.26
CA MET A 87 5.86 2.51 -18.75
C MET A 87 4.41 2.21 -19.12
N LEU A 88 3.53 3.22 -19.02
CA LEU A 88 2.11 3.07 -19.24
C LEU A 88 1.75 2.72 -20.69
N VAL A 89 2.46 3.28 -21.68
CA VAL A 89 2.20 2.96 -23.10
C VAL A 89 2.83 1.63 -23.54
N ASP A 90 3.74 1.08 -22.75
CA ASP A 90 4.52 -0.13 -23.05
C ASP A 90 3.83 -1.40 -22.52
N VAL A 91 2.57 -1.60 -22.96
CA VAL A 91 1.69 -2.68 -22.48
C VAL A 91 2.31 -4.06 -22.67
N GLU A 92 3.10 -4.26 -23.72
CA GLU A 92 3.78 -5.53 -24.00
C GLU A 92 4.77 -5.95 -22.91
N HIS A 93 5.28 -5.00 -22.13
CA HIS A 93 6.24 -5.23 -21.05
C HIS A 93 5.64 -4.97 -19.66
N TRP A 94 4.32 -4.85 -19.56
CA TRP A 94 3.66 -4.78 -18.25
C TRP A 94 3.93 -6.04 -17.44
N THR A 95 4.10 -5.84 -16.14
CA THR A 95 4.46 -6.89 -15.21
C THR A 95 3.18 -7.62 -14.78
N PRO A 96 3.02 -8.92 -15.07
CA PRO A 96 1.84 -9.66 -14.69
C PRO A 96 1.78 -9.88 -13.17
N LEU A 97 0.58 -9.80 -12.61
CA LEU A 97 0.29 -10.24 -11.25
C LEU A 97 -0.02 -11.74 -11.25
N ALA A 98 0.39 -12.46 -10.19
CA ALA A 98 0.10 -13.88 -10.05
C ALA A 98 -1.40 -14.15 -9.83
N TYR A 99 -2.08 -13.18 -9.23
CA TYR A 99 -3.49 -13.16 -8.87
C TYR A 99 -4.06 -11.81 -9.28
N THR A 100 -5.36 -11.73 -9.58
CA THR A 100 -5.97 -10.40 -9.76
C THR A 100 -5.92 -9.63 -8.44
N HIS A 101 -5.70 -8.31 -8.51
CA HIS A 101 -5.58 -7.46 -7.33
C HIS A 101 -6.41 -6.19 -7.50
N GLY A 102 -7.22 -5.87 -6.49
CA GLY A 102 -7.91 -4.58 -6.35
C GLY A 102 -7.51 -3.91 -5.03
N ILE A 103 -7.57 -2.57 -4.98
CA ILE A 103 -7.29 -1.79 -3.78
C ILE A 103 -8.48 -0.86 -3.51
N GLU A 104 -9.05 -0.92 -2.31
CA GLU A 104 -9.91 0.12 -1.77
C GLU A 104 -9.04 1.12 -1.01
N MET A 105 -9.07 2.38 -1.42
CA MET A 105 -8.27 3.45 -0.89
C MET A 105 -9.17 4.41 -0.13
N GLU A 106 -9.12 4.36 1.19
CA GLU A 106 -9.85 5.29 2.04
C GLU A 106 -9.00 6.56 2.26
N LEU A 107 -9.61 7.72 2.06
CA LEU A 107 -8.96 9.02 2.13
C LEU A 107 -9.76 9.98 3.01
N ILE A 108 -9.03 10.85 3.71
CA ILE A 108 -9.62 11.93 4.51
C ILE A 108 -9.99 13.07 3.56
N ILE A 109 -11.21 13.61 3.72
CA ILE A 109 -11.60 14.92 3.19
C ILE A 109 -11.81 15.88 4.37
N ALA A 110 -11.06 16.97 4.39
CA ALA A 110 -11.16 17.99 5.43
C ALA A 110 -10.90 19.40 4.89
N ASP A 111 -11.29 20.42 5.65
CA ASP A 111 -11.00 21.83 5.34
C ASP A 111 -9.53 22.22 5.62
N ASP A 112 -9.20 23.50 5.43
CA ASP A 112 -7.87 24.07 5.69
C ASP A 112 -7.36 23.87 7.13
N ASP A 113 -8.28 23.77 8.10
CA ASP A 113 -7.97 23.61 9.52
C ASP A 113 -8.00 22.13 9.95
N GLY A 114 -8.35 21.22 9.03
CA GLY A 114 -8.48 19.80 9.27
C GLY A 114 -9.80 19.43 9.94
N ASN A 115 -10.83 20.27 9.87
CA ASN A 115 -12.17 19.89 10.29
C ASN A 115 -12.88 19.12 9.17
N TYR A 116 -13.69 18.16 9.58
CA TYR A 116 -14.62 17.50 8.67
C TYR A 116 -15.84 18.40 8.43
N PRO A 117 -16.40 18.43 7.20
CA PRO A 117 -17.67 19.10 6.95
C PRO A 117 -18.79 18.55 7.83
N ASP A 118 -19.88 19.30 8.03
CA ASP A 118 -21.06 18.75 8.72
C ASP A 118 -21.68 17.59 7.93
N GLY A 119 -22.31 16.63 8.62
CA GLY A 119 -22.79 15.37 8.02
C GLY A 119 -23.71 15.55 6.80
N ASP A 120 -24.76 16.36 6.92
CA ASP A 120 -25.71 16.61 5.81
C ASP A 120 -25.04 17.35 4.65
N GLU A 121 -24.16 18.30 4.97
CA GLU A 121 -23.38 19.03 3.97
C GLU A 121 -22.42 18.09 3.23
N MET A 122 -21.76 17.18 3.95
CA MET A 122 -20.88 16.18 3.36
C MET A 122 -21.62 15.27 2.39
N VAL A 123 -22.79 14.76 2.77
CA VAL A 123 -23.60 13.89 1.89
C VAL A 123 -23.98 14.61 0.60
N TYR A 124 -24.40 15.87 0.71
CA TYR A 124 -24.71 16.70 -0.46
C TYR A 124 -23.46 16.95 -1.32
N ARG A 125 -22.37 17.41 -0.71
CA ARG A 125 -21.12 17.71 -1.42
C ARG A 125 -20.55 16.46 -2.10
N MET A 126 -20.55 15.31 -1.44
CA MET A 126 -20.08 14.05 -2.01
C MET A 126 -20.91 13.64 -3.23
N LYS A 127 -22.24 13.81 -3.19
CA LYS A 127 -23.09 13.54 -4.35
C LYS A 127 -22.73 14.42 -5.55
N GLU A 128 -22.42 15.69 -5.33
CA GLU A 128 -21.99 16.59 -6.41
C GLU A 128 -20.58 16.27 -6.91
N ILE A 129 -19.65 15.91 -6.01
CA ILE A 129 -18.31 15.43 -6.35
C ILE A 129 -18.40 14.19 -7.24
N VAL A 130 -19.24 13.20 -6.88
CA VAL A 130 -19.45 11.96 -7.66
C VAL A 130 -20.04 12.25 -9.04
N LYS A 131 -21.01 13.18 -9.15
CA LYS A 131 -21.56 13.57 -10.46
C LYS A 131 -20.49 14.18 -11.38
N GLU A 132 -19.65 15.05 -10.84
CA GLU A 132 -18.54 15.62 -11.63
C GLU A 132 -17.49 14.55 -11.93
N ALA A 133 -17.23 13.62 -11.01
CA ALA A 133 -16.33 12.49 -11.21
C ALA A 133 -16.78 11.61 -12.40
N ILE A 134 -18.08 11.29 -12.50
CA ILE A 134 -18.66 10.54 -13.63
C ILE A 134 -18.39 11.25 -14.96
N LYS A 135 -18.66 12.58 -14.99
CA LYS A 135 -18.45 13.39 -16.20
C LYS A 135 -16.98 13.41 -16.61
N ILE A 136 -16.07 13.70 -15.68
CA ILE A 136 -14.64 13.75 -15.95
C ILE A 136 -14.10 12.36 -16.33
N MET A 137 -14.54 11.29 -15.66
CA MET A 137 -14.12 9.93 -16.00
C MET A 137 -14.57 9.53 -17.41
N LYS A 138 -15.76 9.96 -17.84
CA LYS A 138 -16.21 9.78 -19.22
C LYS A 138 -15.31 10.52 -20.21
N GLU A 139 -14.95 11.78 -19.92
CA GLU A 139 -13.99 12.55 -20.73
C GLU A 139 -12.64 11.82 -20.82
N ILE A 140 -12.09 11.34 -19.69
CA ILE A 140 -10.82 10.59 -19.64
C ILE A 140 -10.91 9.33 -20.52
N LEU A 141 -11.95 8.53 -20.33
CA LEU A 141 -12.08 7.22 -20.97
C LEU A 141 -12.45 7.29 -22.45
N TYR A 142 -13.13 8.33 -22.95
CA TYR A 142 -13.65 8.34 -24.33
C TYR A 142 -13.20 9.53 -25.18
N GLU A 143 -12.87 10.66 -24.57
CA GLU A 143 -12.52 11.91 -25.29
C GLU A 143 -11.02 12.23 -25.18
N GLY A 144 -10.39 11.83 -24.07
CA GLY A 144 -9.04 12.21 -23.68
C GLY A 144 -9.02 13.58 -23.00
N ARG A 145 -8.20 13.73 -21.96
CA ARG A 145 -8.05 14.98 -21.19
C ARG A 145 -6.57 15.28 -20.96
N SER A 146 -6.16 16.55 -21.12
CA SER A 146 -4.74 16.93 -21.12
C SER A 146 -4.05 16.91 -19.75
N ASP A 147 -4.83 16.95 -18.68
CA ASP A 147 -4.41 16.87 -17.29
C ASP A 147 -4.42 15.43 -16.74
N PHE A 148 -4.71 14.44 -17.59
CA PHE A 148 -4.59 13.01 -17.31
C PHE A 148 -3.68 12.35 -18.34
N LEU A 149 -3.07 11.22 -17.97
CA LEU A 149 -2.35 10.42 -18.95
C LEU A 149 -3.34 9.68 -19.87
N PRO A 150 -2.95 9.40 -21.13
CA PRO A 150 -3.78 8.63 -22.04
C PRO A 150 -4.12 7.26 -21.47
N VAL A 151 -5.38 6.84 -21.64
CA VAL A 151 -5.85 5.51 -21.25
C VAL A 151 -5.28 4.48 -22.23
N PRO A 152 -4.47 3.50 -21.78
CA PRO A 152 -4.00 2.41 -22.63
C PRO A 152 -5.16 1.64 -23.24
N ASP A 153 -5.01 1.21 -24.50
CA ASP A 153 -6.04 0.45 -25.20
C ASP A 153 -6.46 -0.82 -24.45
N TYR A 154 -5.49 -1.48 -23.79
CA TYR A 154 -5.75 -2.62 -22.92
C TYR A 154 -6.79 -2.29 -21.82
N ILE A 155 -6.63 -1.16 -21.14
CA ILE A 155 -7.54 -0.74 -20.06
C ILE A 155 -8.89 -0.32 -20.66
N ARG A 156 -8.86 0.44 -21.75
CA ARG A 156 -10.06 0.92 -22.45
C ARG A 156 -10.95 -0.23 -22.90
N GLN A 157 -10.37 -1.31 -23.41
CA GLN A 157 -11.11 -2.50 -23.85
C GLN A 157 -11.76 -3.27 -22.70
N LYS A 158 -11.23 -3.14 -21.47
CA LYS A 158 -11.80 -3.77 -20.28
C LYS A 158 -12.94 -2.96 -19.67
N VAL A 159 -13.09 -1.68 -20.00
CA VAL A 159 -14.24 -0.88 -19.58
C VAL A 159 -15.41 -1.15 -20.52
N LEU A 160 -16.43 -1.88 -20.05
CA LEU A 160 -17.49 -2.41 -20.90
C LEU A 160 -18.67 -1.45 -21.08
N THR A 161 -18.81 -0.49 -20.19
CA THR A 161 -19.85 0.54 -20.23
C THR A 161 -19.27 1.89 -19.85
N GLU A 162 -19.91 2.97 -20.29
CA GLU A 162 -19.58 4.29 -19.76
C GLU A 162 -19.75 4.31 -18.23
N PRO A 163 -18.91 5.05 -17.47
CA PRO A 163 -19.12 5.25 -16.04
C PRO A 163 -20.52 5.78 -15.77
N TYR A 164 -21.18 5.23 -14.76
CA TYR A 164 -22.55 5.61 -14.41
C TYR A 164 -22.70 5.78 -12.90
N GLY A 165 -23.72 6.52 -12.49
CA GLY A 165 -24.00 6.69 -11.06
C GLY A 165 -25.10 5.77 -10.59
N LYS A 166 -24.96 5.28 -9.36
CA LYS A 166 -25.90 4.35 -8.71
C LYS A 166 -26.18 4.83 -7.29
N GLU A 167 -27.43 4.69 -6.86
CA GLU A 167 -27.80 4.93 -5.46
C GLU A 167 -27.60 3.63 -4.69
N ASP A 168 -26.73 3.68 -3.69
CA ASP A 168 -26.47 2.62 -2.74
C ASP A 168 -27.06 3.00 -1.37
N ILE A 169 -27.61 2.02 -0.64
CA ILE A 169 -28.29 2.27 0.63
C ILE A 169 -27.29 2.72 1.70
N GLU A 170 -26.10 2.12 1.71
CA GLU A 170 -25.07 2.36 2.72
C GLU A 170 -24.14 3.50 2.29
N LYS A 171 -23.75 3.54 1.01
CA LYS A 171 -22.80 4.49 0.42
C LYS A 171 -23.44 5.73 -0.21
N GLY A 172 -24.76 5.76 -0.41
CA GLY A 172 -25.42 6.87 -1.13
C GLY A 172 -25.08 6.86 -2.62
N TYR A 173 -24.96 8.03 -3.24
CA TYR A 173 -24.66 8.11 -4.68
C TYR A 173 -23.18 7.84 -4.96
N VAL A 174 -22.88 6.78 -5.71
CA VAL A 174 -21.52 6.34 -6.07
C VAL A 174 -21.35 6.26 -7.59
N MET A 175 -20.10 6.28 -8.06
CA MET A 175 -19.74 6.04 -9.46
C MET A 175 -19.32 4.59 -9.65
N ASP A 176 -20.01 3.90 -10.55
CA ASP A 176 -19.72 2.52 -10.94
C ASP A 176 -18.98 2.47 -12.27
N ILE A 177 -18.11 1.47 -12.40
CA ILE A 177 -17.54 1.03 -13.68
C ILE A 177 -17.77 -0.46 -13.82
N ARG A 178 -18.29 -0.89 -14.99
CA ARG A 178 -18.31 -2.29 -15.40
C ARG A 178 -16.98 -2.68 -16.02
N TYR A 179 -16.25 -3.57 -15.36
CA TYR A 179 -14.91 -3.96 -15.77
C TYR A 179 -14.81 -5.44 -16.13
N GLN A 180 -14.14 -5.74 -17.24
CA GLN A 180 -13.86 -7.10 -17.69
C GLN A 180 -12.82 -7.75 -16.77
N VAL A 181 -13.11 -8.97 -16.31
CA VAL A 181 -12.22 -9.78 -15.49
C VAL A 181 -12.22 -11.20 -16.04
N LYS A 182 -11.11 -11.64 -16.62
CA LYS A 182 -11.04 -12.91 -17.36
C LYS A 182 -12.18 -12.96 -18.42
N ASN A 183 -13.08 -13.93 -18.32
CA ASN A 183 -14.20 -14.14 -19.24
C ASN A 183 -15.53 -13.54 -18.74
N ASP A 184 -15.52 -12.86 -17.59
CA ASP A 184 -16.71 -12.27 -16.97
C ASP A 184 -16.53 -10.76 -16.77
N SER A 185 -17.50 -10.11 -16.15
CA SER A 185 -17.44 -8.70 -15.77
C SER A 185 -17.94 -8.48 -14.36
N VAL A 186 -17.41 -7.46 -13.70
CA VAL A 186 -17.85 -7.03 -12.37
C VAL A 186 -18.17 -5.54 -12.40
N ASP A 187 -19.25 -5.15 -11.72
CA ASP A 187 -19.59 -3.76 -11.46
C ASP A 187 -18.91 -3.34 -10.16
N ILE A 188 -18.22 -2.21 -10.19
CA ILE A 188 -17.33 -1.77 -9.09
C ILE A 188 -17.68 -0.35 -8.73
N ASP A 189 -17.97 -0.12 -7.45
CA ASP A 189 -18.20 1.20 -6.86
C ASP A 189 -16.86 1.96 -6.76
N THR A 190 -16.33 2.41 -7.89
CA THR A 190 -14.95 2.94 -8.00
C THR A 190 -14.70 4.26 -7.28
N PHE A 191 -15.75 5.05 -7.00
CA PHE A 191 -15.61 6.36 -6.40
C PHE A 191 -16.87 6.73 -5.62
N GLY A 192 -16.73 7.02 -4.33
CA GLY A 192 -17.85 7.43 -3.49
C GLY A 192 -17.45 7.65 -2.03
N ARG A 193 -18.44 7.76 -1.14
CA ARG A 193 -18.18 7.65 0.29
C ARG A 193 -18.20 6.19 0.72
N ASP A 194 -17.47 5.88 1.78
CA ASP A 194 -17.63 4.61 2.48
C ASP A 194 -19.07 4.46 3.02
N GLY A 195 -19.51 3.20 3.14
CA GLY A 195 -20.87 2.83 3.56
C GLY A 195 -20.94 2.28 4.99
N ASN A 196 -19.80 1.94 5.58
CA ASN A 196 -19.73 1.07 6.76
C ASN A 196 -19.93 1.82 8.09
N VAL A 197 -20.26 3.12 8.07
CA VAL A 197 -20.38 3.96 9.28
C VAL A 197 -21.72 4.70 9.29
N THR A 198 -22.68 4.16 10.05
CA THR A 198 -24.08 4.62 10.10
C THR A 198 -24.34 6.00 10.72
N ALA A 199 -23.30 6.75 11.12
CA ALA A 199 -23.47 8.05 11.80
C ALA A 199 -22.52 9.17 11.35
N ILE A 200 -21.36 8.85 10.75
CA ILE A 200 -20.27 9.82 10.49
C ILE A 200 -19.42 9.33 9.30
N THR A 201 -19.86 9.50 8.06
CA THR A 201 -19.08 9.06 6.88
C THR A 201 -18.47 10.23 6.11
N TYR A 202 -17.27 10.63 6.55
CA TYR A 202 -16.41 11.62 5.87
C TYR A 202 -15.27 10.99 5.07
N ILE A 203 -15.34 9.67 4.88
CA ILE A 203 -14.32 8.89 4.18
C ILE A 203 -14.64 8.90 2.70
N LEU A 204 -13.70 9.41 1.88
CA LEU A 204 -13.71 9.18 0.45
C LEU A 204 -13.10 7.81 0.18
N GLU A 205 -13.86 6.93 -0.47
CA GLU A 205 -13.41 5.61 -0.88
C GLU A 205 -13.18 5.61 -2.40
N LEU A 206 -11.98 5.21 -2.81
CA LEU A 206 -11.60 5.03 -4.20
C LEU A 206 -11.24 3.56 -4.42
N VAL A 207 -11.98 2.86 -5.27
CA VAL A 207 -11.82 1.41 -5.47
C VAL A 207 -11.28 1.13 -6.87
N THR A 208 -10.10 0.52 -6.96
CA THR A 208 -9.58 0.07 -8.25
C THR A 208 -10.30 -1.20 -8.71
N PRO A 209 -10.44 -1.43 -10.01
CA PRO A 209 -10.85 -2.74 -10.50
C PRO A 209 -9.85 -3.85 -10.16
N PRO A 210 -10.26 -5.13 -10.26
CA PRO A 210 -9.33 -6.25 -10.17
C PRO A 210 -8.41 -6.27 -11.40
N CYS A 211 -7.17 -5.87 -11.17
CA CYS A 211 -6.14 -5.72 -12.18
C CYS A 211 -5.35 -7.02 -12.33
N ALA A 212 -4.91 -7.32 -13.56
CA ALA A 212 -4.05 -8.45 -13.89
C ALA A 212 -2.57 -8.04 -14.02
N TYR A 213 -2.28 -6.75 -14.12
CA TYR A 213 -0.92 -6.21 -14.24
C TYR A 213 -0.62 -5.15 -13.17
N VAL A 214 0.65 -5.00 -12.84
CA VAL A 214 1.14 -4.01 -11.86
C VAL A 214 0.85 -2.58 -12.34
N GLU A 215 1.16 -2.31 -13.61
CA GLU A 215 0.98 -1.01 -14.25
C GLU A 215 -0.51 -0.68 -14.44
N GLU A 216 -1.35 -1.69 -14.69
CA GLU A 216 -2.81 -1.53 -14.71
C GLU A 216 -3.34 -1.07 -13.33
N LEU A 217 -2.87 -1.71 -12.26
CA LEU A 217 -3.25 -1.34 -10.89
C LEU A 217 -2.77 0.07 -10.53
N ALA A 218 -1.53 0.40 -10.89
CA ALA A 218 -0.95 1.74 -10.67
C ALA A 218 -1.68 2.83 -11.47
N TYR A 219 -2.09 2.53 -12.71
CA TYR A 219 -2.90 3.42 -13.53
C TYR A 219 -4.23 3.72 -12.86
N TRP A 220 -4.98 2.70 -12.43
CA TRP A 220 -6.29 2.92 -11.81
C TRP A 220 -6.17 3.69 -10.50
N ALA A 221 -5.21 3.32 -9.65
CA ALA A 221 -4.99 3.99 -8.38
C ALA A 221 -4.64 5.48 -8.55
N SER A 222 -3.72 5.81 -9.48
CA SER A 222 -3.36 7.19 -9.79
C SER A 222 -4.49 7.98 -10.46
N THR A 223 -5.22 7.35 -11.40
CA THR A 223 -6.32 7.99 -12.12
C THR A 223 -7.49 8.34 -11.19
N LEU A 224 -7.89 7.42 -10.31
CA LEU A 224 -8.96 7.68 -9.34
C LEU A 224 -8.56 8.75 -8.32
N PHE A 225 -7.30 8.76 -7.88
CA PHE A 225 -6.81 9.82 -7.00
C PHE A 225 -6.80 11.19 -7.70
N LEU A 226 -6.30 11.26 -8.93
CA LEU A 226 -6.31 12.49 -9.73
C LEU A 226 -7.73 12.96 -10.03
N LEU A 227 -8.66 12.03 -10.26
CA LEU A 227 -10.07 12.33 -10.40
C LEU A 227 -10.60 13.01 -9.14
N ALA A 228 -10.32 12.42 -7.97
CA ALA A 228 -10.74 13.00 -6.69
C ALA A 228 -10.24 14.44 -6.53
N LYS A 229 -8.94 14.64 -6.77
CA LYS A 229 -8.32 15.97 -6.72
C LYS A 229 -9.00 16.98 -7.66
N ASN A 230 -9.36 16.56 -8.87
CA ASN A 230 -9.99 17.44 -9.87
C ASN A 230 -11.47 17.74 -9.57
N THR A 231 -12.12 16.90 -8.78
CA THR A 231 -13.53 17.04 -8.42
C THR A 231 -13.74 17.75 -7.07
N LEU A 232 -12.71 17.81 -6.22
CA LEU A 232 -12.85 18.41 -4.90
C LEU A 232 -13.06 19.94 -4.98
N PRO A 233 -14.01 20.49 -4.20
CA PRO A 233 -14.14 21.93 -3.98
C PRO A 233 -12.84 22.56 -3.44
N SER A 234 -12.61 23.84 -3.74
CA SER A 234 -11.36 24.53 -3.37
C SER A 234 -11.13 24.72 -1.88
N ASP A 235 -12.19 24.58 -1.07
CA ASP A 235 -12.16 24.67 0.40
C ASP A 235 -11.90 23.31 1.08
N LEU A 236 -11.77 22.23 0.31
CA LEU A 236 -11.54 20.89 0.82
C LEU A 236 -10.24 20.29 0.27
N HIS A 237 -9.61 19.45 1.10
CA HIS A 237 -8.35 18.79 0.78
C HIS A 237 -8.43 17.29 1.01
N ILE A 238 -7.66 16.54 0.21
CA ILE A 238 -7.45 15.10 0.39
C ILE A 238 -6.20 14.89 1.24
N ILE A 239 -6.31 14.06 2.28
CA ILE A 239 -5.18 13.68 3.12
C ILE A 239 -5.07 12.15 3.18
N ALA A 240 -3.89 11.64 2.87
CA ALA A 240 -3.56 10.22 2.92
C ALA A 240 -2.81 9.91 4.23
N SER A 241 -3.59 9.54 5.24
CA SER A 241 -3.16 9.09 6.57
C SER A 241 -4.31 8.29 7.17
N ALA A 242 -4.03 7.31 8.02
CA ALA A 242 -5.11 6.53 8.62
C ALA A 242 -5.92 7.27 9.69
N ILE A 243 -5.38 8.37 10.20
CA ILE A 243 -6.06 9.30 11.11
C ILE A 243 -5.71 10.71 10.66
N ASN A 244 -6.71 11.59 10.67
CA ASN A 244 -6.48 13.02 10.45
C ASN A 244 -5.64 13.59 11.61
N PRO A 245 -4.42 14.10 11.35
CA PRO A 245 -3.51 14.53 12.41
C PRO A 245 -4.08 15.68 13.25
N ALA A 246 -4.98 16.49 12.70
CA ALA A 246 -5.57 17.64 13.39
C ALA A 246 -6.76 17.28 14.28
N THR A 247 -7.32 16.06 14.14
CA THR A 247 -8.47 15.64 14.94
C THR A 247 -8.08 15.54 16.43
N LYS A 248 -8.91 16.10 17.31
CA LYS A 248 -8.63 16.20 18.76
C LYS A 248 -8.56 14.85 19.47
N GLU A 249 -9.37 13.90 19.04
CA GLU A 249 -9.46 12.56 19.63
C GLU A 249 -9.84 11.52 18.57
N TYR A 250 -9.59 10.25 18.85
CA TYR A 250 -10.03 9.18 17.96
C TYR A 250 -11.57 9.13 17.91
N GLN A 251 -12.12 9.22 16.71
CA GLN A 251 -13.55 9.06 16.47
C GLN A 251 -13.81 7.65 15.96
N ARG A 252 -14.59 6.86 16.72
CA ARG A 252 -14.88 5.48 16.36
C ARG A 252 -15.59 5.43 15.00
N GLY A 253 -15.09 4.60 14.09
CA GLY A 253 -15.59 4.49 12.72
C GLY A 253 -14.99 5.50 11.75
N LEU A 254 -14.22 6.49 12.20
CA LEU A 254 -13.59 7.47 11.31
C LEU A 254 -12.07 7.28 11.30
N SER A 255 -11.62 6.30 10.52
CA SER A 255 -10.22 6.01 10.26
C SER A 255 -10.07 5.46 8.85
N GLN A 256 -8.92 5.70 8.21
CA GLN A 256 -8.71 5.37 6.81
C GLN A 256 -7.70 4.23 6.64
N ALA A 257 -7.98 3.33 5.71
CA ALA A 257 -7.20 2.16 5.41
C ALA A 257 -6.93 2.02 3.90
N ASP A 258 -5.98 1.15 3.60
CA ASP A 258 -5.90 0.52 2.29
C ASP A 258 -6.37 -0.92 2.44
N HIS A 259 -7.46 -1.29 1.76
CA HIS A 259 -7.93 -2.68 1.71
C HIS A 259 -7.43 -3.34 0.43
N HIS A 260 -6.81 -4.51 0.56
CA HIS A 260 -6.29 -5.25 -0.58
C HIS A 260 -7.17 -6.46 -0.87
N HIS A 261 -7.71 -6.56 -2.08
CA HIS A 261 -8.53 -7.67 -2.55
C HIS A 261 -7.75 -8.52 -3.54
N ILE A 262 -7.60 -9.81 -3.24
CA ILE A 262 -6.87 -10.76 -4.06
C ILE A 262 -7.80 -11.88 -4.51
N ASP A 263 -7.82 -12.20 -5.80
CA ASP A 263 -8.67 -13.25 -6.38
C ASP A 263 -7.92 -14.07 -7.46
N ALA A 264 -8.62 -14.83 -8.30
CA ALA A 264 -8.08 -15.65 -9.38
C ALA A 264 -7.23 -16.84 -8.92
N PHE A 265 -7.51 -17.38 -7.73
CA PHE A 265 -6.94 -18.66 -7.28
C PHE A 265 -7.44 -19.83 -8.13
N ASP A 266 -6.60 -20.85 -8.33
CA ASP A 266 -6.98 -22.03 -9.12
C ASP A 266 -7.96 -22.92 -8.35
N THR A 267 -7.85 -22.93 -7.01
CA THR A 267 -8.68 -23.76 -6.12
C THR A 267 -8.98 -23.05 -4.79
N ASN A 268 -10.05 -23.47 -4.11
CA ASN A 268 -10.36 -23.01 -2.75
C ASN A 268 -9.22 -23.32 -1.76
N LEU A 269 -8.57 -24.48 -1.92
CA LEU A 269 -7.40 -24.86 -1.11
C LEU A 269 -6.24 -23.87 -1.29
N GLU A 270 -5.94 -23.48 -2.54
CA GLU A 270 -4.93 -22.45 -2.81
C GLU A 270 -5.30 -21.13 -2.14
N LYS A 271 -6.56 -20.71 -2.23
CA LYS A 271 -7.05 -19.49 -1.59
C LYS A 271 -6.85 -19.51 -0.07
N VAL A 272 -7.29 -20.55 0.64
CA VAL A 272 -7.14 -20.59 2.10
C VAL A 272 -5.70 -20.71 2.56
N GLN A 273 -4.83 -21.32 1.76
CA GLN A 273 -3.41 -21.41 2.06
C GLN A 273 -2.69 -20.09 1.80
N ALA A 274 -3.07 -19.36 0.75
CA ALA A 274 -2.64 -17.98 0.54
C ALA A 274 -3.08 -17.08 1.72
N TYR A 275 -4.32 -17.21 2.16
CA TYR A 275 -4.83 -16.55 3.37
C TYR A 275 -3.99 -16.89 4.61
N SER A 276 -3.71 -18.17 4.86
CA SER A 276 -2.90 -18.62 6.00
C SER A 276 -1.46 -18.08 5.92
N MET A 277 -0.90 -17.94 4.71
CA MET A 277 0.40 -17.31 4.52
C MET A 277 0.38 -15.84 4.88
N ILE A 278 -0.62 -15.08 4.40
CA ILE A 278 -0.81 -13.67 4.77
C ILE A 278 -0.97 -13.55 6.28
N ARG A 279 -1.80 -14.40 6.89
CA ARG A 279 -2.08 -14.44 8.33
C ARG A 279 -0.81 -14.50 9.17
N ASN A 280 0.15 -15.35 8.81
CA ASN A 280 1.43 -15.46 9.52
C ASN A 280 2.24 -14.16 9.53
N PHE A 281 2.09 -13.34 8.48
CA PHE A 281 2.86 -12.12 8.24
C PHE A 281 2.08 -10.83 8.49
N ILE A 282 0.85 -10.89 9.03
CA ILE A 282 0.09 -9.70 9.45
C ILE A 282 0.92 -8.71 10.28
N PRO A 283 1.69 -9.12 11.31
CA PRO A 283 2.50 -8.18 12.09
C PRO A 283 3.59 -7.48 11.27
N HIS A 284 4.11 -8.16 10.25
CA HIS A 284 5.19 -7.69 9.39
C HIS A 284 4.66 -6.63 8.42
N ILE A 285 3.49 -6.90 7.84
CA ILE A 285 2.79 -5.97 6.95
C ILE A 285 2.40 -4.72 7.75
N ILE A 286 1.76 -4.85 8.91
CA ILE A 286 1.45 -3.70 9.79
C ILE A 286 2.70 -2.86 10.07
N ALA A 287 3.81 -3.51 10.44
CA ALA A 287 5.04 -2.78 10.74
C ALA A 287 5.59 -2.00 9.54
N LEU A 288 5.31 -2.43 8.31
CA LEU A 288 5.67 -1.72 7.08
C LEU A 288 4.66 -0.62 6.72
N THR A 289 3.40 -0.77 7.08
CA THR A 289 2.31 0.07 6.58
C THR A 289 1.78 1.09 7.60
N CYS A 290 2.31 1.15 8.82
CA CYS A 290 1.92 2.18 9.78
C CYS A 290 2.09 3.61 9.22
N ASN A 291 1.02 4.41 9.31
CA ASN A 291 0.98 5.79 8.80
C ASN A 291 -0.01 6.67 9.59
N SER A 292 -0.14 6.48 10.91
CA SER A 292 -0.99 7.33 11.75
C SER A 292 -0.42 7.58 13.15
N PRO A 293 0.78 8.18 13.30
CA PRO A 293 1.38 8.40 14.61
C PRO A 293 0.96 9.71 15.31
N ILE A 294 0.26 10.62 14.61
CA ILE A 294 -0.12 11.96 15.09
C ILE A 294 -1.63 12.03 15.35
N LEU A 295 -2.00 12.62 16.49
CA LEU A 295 -3.38 12.97 16.85
C LEU A 295 -3.37 14.27 17.64
N ASN A 296 -4.36 15.13 17.42
CA ASN A 296 -4.42 16.46 18.02
C ASN A 296 -3.14 17.28 17.78
N ASN A 297 -2.64 17.23 16.55
CA ASN A 297 -1.44 17.91 16.07
C ASN A 297 -0.14 17.53 16.82
N GLN A 298 -0.13 16.38 17.51
CA GLN A 298 1.05 15.94 18.25
C GLN A 298 1.19 14.40 18.28
N PRO A 299 2.41 13.87 18.44
CA PRO A 299 2.60 12.45 18.71
C PRO A 299 2.05 12.09 20.10
N THR A 300 1.85 10.79 20.33
CA THR A 300 1.38 10.26 21.61
C THR A 300 2.38 10.37 22.77
N ASP A 301 3.65 10.63 22.48
CA ASP A 301 4.73 10.90 23.45
C ASP A 301 5.87 11.66 22.75
N VAL A 302 6.96 11.93 23.45
CA VAL A 302 8.15 12.64 22.97
C VAL A 302 8.87 11.86 21.86
N VAL A 303 9.07 12.52 20.73
CA VAL A 303 9.92 12.01 19.64
C VAL A 303 11.38 12.00 20.12
N LYS A 304 12.01 10.82 20.05
CA LYS A 304 13.43 10.63 20.43
C LYS A 304 14.22 10.12 19.24
N ILE A 305 15.26 10.85 18.87
CA ILE A 305 16.23 10.47 17.84
C ILE A 305 17.54 10.06 18.51
N ILE A 306 18.05 8.87 18.18
CA ILE A 306 19.30 8.32 18.72
C ILE A 306 20.13 7.80 17.55
N ASN A 307 21.35 8.31 17.37
CA ASN A 307 22.23 7.97 16.25
C ASN A 307 21.51 8.08 14.88
N ASP A 308 20.89 9.24 14.64
CA ASP A 308 20.13 9.56 13.42
C ASP A 308 18.94 8.62 13.11
N ARG A 309 18.52 7.82 14.10
CA ARG A 309 17.36 6.93 14.01
C ARG A 309 16.21 7.44 14.86
N ILE A 310 15.03 7.45 14.29
CA ILE A 310 13.79 7.84 14.97
C ILE A 310 13.35 6.67 15.85
N THR A 311 13.72 6.71 17.13
CA THR A 311 13.39 5.63 18.07
C THR A 311 12.01 5.82 18.68
N ALA A 312 11.65 7.03 19.11
CA ALA A 312 10.32 7.41 19.60
C ALA A 312 9.55 6.27 20.33
N PRO A 313 10.14 5.63 21.38
CA PRO A 313 9.74 4.28 21.81
C PRO A 313 8.31 4.15 22.38
N ASN A 314 7.70 5.28 22.73
CA ASN A 314 6.36 5.37 23.28
C ASN A 314 5.35 6.05 22.33
N CYS A 315 5.81 6.55 21.17
CA CYS A 315 4.91 7.10 20.16
C CYS A 315 4.27 5.94 19.38
N VAL A 316 2.96 5.78 19.42
CA VAL A 316 2.23 4.79 18.62
C VAL A 316 2.46 5.04 17.13
N ARG A 317 2.57 3.98 16.31
CA ARG A 317 2.81 4.08 14.86
C ARG A 317 1.54 4.00 14.02
N SER A 318 0.59 3.15 14.45
CA SER A 318 -0.77 3.12 13.89
C SER A 318 -1.80 3.37 14.99
N LEU A 319 -2.30 4.61 15.09
CA LEU A 319 -3.38 4.94 16.02
C LEU A 319 -4.72 4.33 15.57
N ARG A 320 -4.91 4.13 14.27
CA ARG A 320 -6.07 3.43 13.71
C ARG A 320 -6.19 2.02 14.30
N LEU A 321 -5.17 1.19 14.10
CA LEU A 321 -5.23 -0.21 14.55
C LEU A 321 -5.21 -0.35 16.06
N LYS A 322 -4.58 0.60 16.77
CA LYS A 322 -4.59 0.64 18.23
C LYS A 322 -5.99 0.85 18.79
N ASN A 323 -6.76 1.75 18.20
CA ASN A 323 -8.06 2.16 18.73
C ASN A 323 -9.24 1.42 18.09
N ASN A 324 -9.03 0.74 16.95
CA ASN A 324 -10.07 0.00 16.24
C ASN A 324 -10.13 -1.50 16.63
N ASP A 325 -9.95 -1.80 17.92
CA ASP A 325 -9.89 -3.15 18.48
C ASP A 325 -11.25 -3.89 18.53
N SER A 326 -12.34 -3.16 18.35
CA SER A 326 -13.71 -3.70 18.39
C SER A 326 -14.36 -3.92 17.03
N MET A 327 -13.83 -3.28 15.96
CA MET A 327 -14.32 -3.49 14.59
C MET A 327 -13.40 -4.40 13.79
N LEU A 328 -12.09 -4.43 14.06
CA LEU A 328 -11.16 -5.38 13.43
C LEU A 328 -11.01 -6.66 14.28
N SER A 329 -10.02 -7.49 13.95
CA SER A 329 -9.79 -8.74 14.67
C SER A 329 -9.47 -8.57 16.15
N SER A 330 -9.94 -9.53 16.94
CA SER A 330 -9.73 -9.57 18.39
C SER A 330 -8.24 -9.61 18.77
N ASN A 331 -7.88 -8.95 19.85
CA ASN A 331 -6.56 -9.09 20.47
C ASN A 331 -6.47 -10.29 21.43
N ASP A 332 -7.49 -11.16 21.49
CA ASP A 332 -7.46 -12.45 22.21
C ASP A 332 -7.04 -13.59 21.26
N PRO A 333 -5.93 -14.29 21.52
CA PRO A 333 -5.49 -15.45 20.73
C PRO A 333 -6.54 -16.54 20.52
N LYS A 334 -7.48 -16.71 21.44
CA LYS A 334 -8.56 -17.71 21.30
C LYS A 334 -9.64 -17.30 20.31
N HIS A 335 -9.76 -16.01 20.05
CA HIS A 335 -10.78 -15.41 19.18
C HIS A 335 -10.16 -14.67 18.00
N TYR A 336 -8.88 -14.94 17.70
CA TYR A 336 -8.22 -14.41 16.52
C TYR A 336 -8.55 -15.24 15.30
N ILE A 337 -8.46 -14.64 14.12
CA ILE A 337 -8.69 -15.34 12.86
C ILE A 337 -7.87 -16.65 12.80
N PRO A 338 -8.49 -17.82 12.50
CA PRO A 338 -7.82 -19.10 12.61
C PRO A 338 -6.97 -19.45 11.38
N TYR A 339 -6.12 -20.47 11.53
CA TYR A 339 -5.48 -21.14 10.40
C TYR A 339 -6.51 -22.03 9.68
N LEU A 340 -6.51 -22.02 8.35
CA LEU A 340 -7.49 -22.72 7.50
C LEU A 340 -6.82 -23.80 6.65
N THR A 341 -7.54 -24.88 6.35
CA THR A 341 -6.96 -26.14 5.83
C THR A 341 -7.64 -26.75 4.62
N GLY A 342 -8.91 -26.45 4.36
CA GLY A 342 -9.72 -27.12 3.34
C GLY A 342 -10.41 -26.21 2.32
N GLY A 343 -10.68 -24.95 2.64
CA GLY A 343 -11.36 -23.99 1.78
C GLY A 343 -12.86 -24.21 1.60
N GLU A 344 -13.43 -25.14 2.33
CA GLU A 344 -14.83 -25.58 2.19
C GLU A 344 -15.74 -25.00 3.28
N GLN A 345 -17.01 -25.43 3.31
CA GLN A 345 -18.00 -24.99 4.30
C GLN A 345 -17.55 -25.22 5.74
N GLU A 346 -16.77 -26.28 6.00
CA GLU A 346 -16.18 -26.56 7.31
C GLU A 346 -15.21 -25.46 7.76
N ASP A 347 -14.38 -24.94 6.86
CA ASP A 347 -13.46 -23.85 7.15
C ASP A 347 -14.20 -22.54 7.41
N LYS A 348 -15.31 -22.28 6.68
CA LYS A 348 -16.19 -21.15 6.97
C LYS A 348 -16.78 -21.26 8.38
N GLN A 349 -17.32 -22.43 8.73
CA GLN A 349 -17.88 -22.64 10.07
C GLN A 349 -16.81 -22.51 11.15
N HIS A 350 -15.64 -23.12 10.95
CA HIS A 350 -14.51 -23.02 11.87
C HIS A 350 -14.07 -21.56 12.08
N PHE A 351 -13.97 -20.78 10.99
CA PHE A 351 -13.67 -19.35 11.05
C PHE A 351 -14.66 -18.63 11.95
N MET A 352 -15.95 -18.78 11.67
CA MET A 352 -17.06 -18.16 12.40
C MET A 352 -17.09 -18.55 13.89
N ASP A 353 -16.88 -19.82 14.19
CA ASP A 353 -16.86 -20.36 15.55
C ASP A 353 -15.72 -19.77 16.39
N VAL A 354 -14.52 -19.66 15.79
CA VAL A 354 -13.34 -19.11 16.47
C VAL A 354 -13.52 -17.63 16.77
N ILE A 355 -13.94 -16.83 15.79
CA ILE A 355 -14.11 -15.37 15.99
C ILE A 355 -15.43 -14.99 16.69
N GLN A 356 -16.29 -15.98 16.97
CA GLN A 356 -17.58 -15.82 17.66
C GLN A 356 -18.52 -14.83 16.98
N LYS A 357 -18.68 -14.95 15.67
CA LYS A 357 -19.62 -14.14 14.90
C LYS A 357 -20.83 -14.95 14.47
N ALA A 358 -21.99 -14.31 14.33
CA ALA A 358 -23.24 -14.99 14.00
C ALA A 358 -23.41 -15.21 12.49
N SER A 359 -22.80 -14.36 11.66
CA SER A 359 -22.91 -14.42 10.20
C SER A 359 -21.62 -13.93 9.53
N LEU A 360 -21.42 -14.32 8.26
CA LEU A 360 -20.29 -13.83 7.46
C LEU A 360 -20.30 -12.29 7.34
N GLU A 361 -21.48 -11.69 7.33
CA GLU A 361 -21.66 -10.24 7.33
C GLU A 361 -21.08 -9.60 8.60
N ASP A 362 -21.32 -10.19 9.77
CA ASP A 362 -20.72 -9.72 11.04
C ASP A 362 -19.21 -10.01 11.13
N ALA A 363 -18.72 -10.93 10.29
CA ALA A 363 -17.36 -11.43 10.27
C ALA A 363 -16.47 -10.78 9.21
N LYS A 364 -17.01 -9.95 8.31
CA LYS A 364 -16.20 -9.36 7.22
C LYS A 364 -15.12 -8.39 7.72
N TYR A 365 -15.34 -7.78 8.88
CA TYR A 365 -14.39 -6.84 9.49
C TYR A 365 -13.32 -7.56 10.30
N GLN A 366 -12.37 -8.21 9.63
CA GLN A 366 -11.21 -8.83 10.26
C GLN A 366 -9.93 -8.26 9.66
N ASP A 367 -8.79 -8.48 10.33
CA ASP A 367 -7.48 -8.13 9.78
C ASP A 367 -7.31 -8.72 8.36
N ALA A 368 -7.71 -9.98 8.18
CA ALA A 368 -7.83 -10.63 6.87
C ALA A 368 -9.07 -11.51 6.82
N PHE A 369 -9.79 -11.50 5.70
CA PHE A 369 -11.05 -12.20 5.50
C PHE A 369 -11.08 -12.93 4.14
N PRO A 370 -11.15 -14.27 4.09
CA PRO A 370 -11.04 -15.04 2.85
C PRO A 370 -12.38 -15.38 2.18
N PHE A 371 -13.50 -14.87 2.72
CA PHE A 371 -14.85 -15.27 2.35
C PHE A 371 -15.72 -14.09 1.91
N THR A 372 -15.15 -13.11 1.21
CA THR A 372 -15.92 -12.01 0.63
C THR A 372 -16.96 -12.55 -0.35
N GLU A 373 -18.02 -11.78 -0.58
CA GLU A 373 -19.05 -12.12 -1.58
C GLU A 373 -18.47 -12.23 -3.01
N PHE A 374 -17.39 -11.50 -3.28
CA PHE A 374 -16.65 -11.53 -4.54
C PHE A 374 -15.67 -12.70 -4.65
N GLY A 375 -15.60 -13.58 -3.64
CA GLY A 375 -14.70 -14.72 -3.64
C GLY A 375 -13.23 -14.41 -3.35
N THR A 376 -12.90 -13.14 -3.08
CA THR A 376 -11.55 -12.64 -2.80
C THR A 376 -11.07 -13.00 -1.38
N ILE A 377 -9.77 -12.82 -1.16
CA ILE A 377 -9.22 -12.53 0.17
C ILE A 377 -9.15 -11.01 0.30
N GLU A 378 -9.70 -10.47 1.38
CA GLU A 378 -9.60 -9.07 1.75
C GLU A 378 -8.63 -8.89 2.93
N LEU A 379 -7.72 -7.94 2.83
CA LEU A 379 -6.75 -7.58 3.87
C LEU A 379 -6.97 -6.13 4.30
N ARG A 380 -7.21 -5.88 5.59
CA ARG A 380 -7.64 -4.57 6.14
C ARG A 380 -6.66 -3.96 7.15
N ILE A 381 -5.41 -4.42 7.17
CA ILE A 381 -4.40 -4.05 8.18
C ILE A 381 -3.51 -2.87 7.79
N SER A 382 -3.59 -2.38 6.57
CA SER A 382 -2.77 -1.25 6.14
C SER A 382 -3.43 0.07 6.55
N ASP A 383 -2.68 0.96 7.19
CA ASP A 383 -3.08 2.37 7.26
C ASP A 383 -3.11 2.93 5.82
N ALA A 384 -3.90 3.97 5.56
CA ALA A 384 -3.87 4.64 4.25
C ALA A 384 -2.47 5.22 3.96
N GLN A 385 -1.81 4.81 2.87
CA GLN A 385 -0.44 5.25 2.55
C GLN A 385 -0.38 6.59 1.80
N ILE A 386 0.67 7.38 2.02
CA ILE A 386 0.87 8.74 1.43
C ILE A 386 1.03 8.70 -0.10
N SER A 387 1.52 7.59 -0.67
CA SER A 387 1.86 7.50 -2.09
C SER A 387 1.26 6.29 -2.76
N ILE A 388 0.90 6.43 -4.05
CA ILE A 388 0.49 5.30 -4.88
C ILE A 388 1.63 4.28 -5.00
N CYS A 389 2.87 4.73 -5.15
CA CYS A 389 4.04 3.87 -5.29
C CYS A 389 4.11 2.80 -4.18
N ARG A 390 3.93 3.23 -2.93
CA ARG A 390 3.96 2.33 -1.76
C ARG A 390 2.75 1.40 -1.69
N ARG A 391 1.55 1.87 -2.05
CA ARG A 391 0.32 1.05 -2.12
C ARG A 391 0.52 -0.13 -3.07
N ILE A 392 1.06 0.15 -4.26
CA ILE A 392 1.40 -0.88 -5.24
C ILE A 392 2.51 -1.80 -4.70
N GLY A 393 3.56 -1.26 -4.08
CA GLY A 393 4.61 -2.07 -3.44
C GLY A 393 4.10 -3.05 -2.39
N ILE A 394 3.10 -2.66 -1.59
CA ILE A 394 2.43 -3.54 -0.62
C ILE A 394 1.63 -4.63 -1.35
N ALA A 395 0.92 -4.28 -2.42
CA ALA A 395 0.23 -5.26 -3.27
C ALA A 395 1.20 -6.30 -3.83
N LEU A 396 2.40 -5.90 -4.30
CA LEU A 396 3.43 -6.81 -4.79
C LEU A 396 3.95 -7.76 -3.70
N LEU A 397 4.14 -7.26 -2.48
CA LEU A 397 4.51 -8.07 -1.32
C LEU A 397 3.45 -9.14 -1.03
N ILE A 398 2.17 -8.75 -1.00
CA ILE A 398 1.05 -9.68 -0.74
C ILE A 398 0.97 -10.73 -1.85
N GLN A 399 1.13 -10.32 -3.11
CA GLN A 399 1.14 -11.21 -4.27
C GLN A 399 2.26 -12.26 -4.18
N ALA A 400 3.47 -11.85 -3.78
CA ALA A 400 4.60 -12.77 -3.58
C ALA A 400 4.36 -13.75 -2.43
N LEU A 401 3.70 -13.33 -1.34
CA LEU A 401 3.28 -14.21 -0.25
C LEU A 401 2.26 -15.26 -0.72
N CYS A 402 1.22 -14.85 -1.45
CA CYS A 402 0.25 -15.77 -2.04
C CYS A 402 0.93 -16.77 -2.99
N PHE A 403 1.85 -16.28 -3.83
CA PHE A 403 2.57 -17.12 -4.78
C PHE A 403 3.50 -18.12 -4.09
N LYS A 404 4.10 -17.75 -2.95
CA LYS A 404 4.84 -18.69 -2.08
C LYS A 404 3.95 -19.82 -1.60
N ALA A 405 2.73 -19.50 -1.14
CA ALA A 405 1.76 -20.51 -0.70
C ALA A 405 1.40 -21.49 -1.82
N LYS A 406 1.14 -20.99 -3.04
CA LYS A 406 0.92 -21.84 -4.23
C LYS A 406 2.09 -22.80 -4.49
N LYS A 407 3.32 -22.31 -4.40
CA LYS A 407 4.52 -23.13 -4.61
C LYS A 407 4.72 -24.19 -3.53
N LEU A 408 4.35 -23.92 -2.28
CA LEU A 408 4.34 -24.94 -1.23
C LEU A 408 3.31 -26.04 -1.54
N LEU A 409 2.09 -25.65 -1.92
CA LEU A 409 1.04 -26.61 -2.27
C LEU A 409 1.41 -27.49 -3.47
N LYS A 410 2.04 -26.91 -4.50
CA LYS A 410 2.57 -27.69 -5.64
C LYS A 410 3.60 -28.74 -5.23
N LYS A 411 4.30 -28.54 -4.09
CA LYS A 411 5.23 -29.50 -3.50
C LYS A 411 4.56 -30.50 -2.55
N GLY A 412 3.23 -30.43 -2.39
CA GLY A 412 2.48 -31.25 -1.44
C GLY A 412 2.65 -30.81 0.02
N VAL A 413 3.07 -29.56 0.25
CA VAL A 413 3.34 -29.00 1.58
C VAL A 413 2.33 -27.91 1.91
N TRP A 414 1.82 -27.92 3.13
CA TRP A 414 0.93 -26.86 3.63
C TRP A 414 1.73 -25.69 4.19
N VAL A 415 1.11 -24.52 4.21
CA VAL A 415 1.68 -23.34 4.85
C VAL A 415 1.82 -23.61 6.36
N PRO A 416 3.01 -23.41 6.95
CA PRO A 416 3.19 -23.61 8.40
C PRO A 416 2.34 -22.61 9.20
N ASP A 417 1.78 -23.01 10.34
CA ASP A 417 1.00 -22.10 11.21
C ASP A 417 1.89 -21.43 12.28
N ALA A 418 2.01 -20.11 12.24
CA ALA A 418 2.73 -19.34 13.27
C ALA A 418 1.99 -19.23 14.61
N GLY A 419 0.71 -19.62 14.66
CA GLY A 419 -0.14 -19.59 15.84
C GLY A 419 -0.64 -18.19 16.21
N SER A 420 -1.91 -18.10 16.62
CA SER A 420 -2.57 -16.82 16.94
C SER A 420 -1.87 -16.02 18.03
N GLU A 421 -1.30 -16.68 19.05
CA GLU A 421 -0.64 -15.98 20.16
C GLU A 421 0.67 -15.28 19.73
N THR A 422 1.45 -15.93 18.86
CA THR A 422 2.63 -15.29 18.24
C THR A 422 2.17 -14.10 17.41
N ILE A 423 1.18 -14.30 16.55
CA ILE A 423 0.71 -13.26 15.63
C ILE A 423 0.23 -12.04 16.41
N ILE A 424 -0.67 -12.20 17.39
CA ILE A 424 -1.20 -11.09 18.19
C ILE A 424 -0.11 -10.38 19.00
N THR A 425 0.77 -11.14 19.66
CA THR A 425 1.86 -10.55 20.47
C THR A 425 2.70 -9.60 19.61
N ASN A 426 3.00 -10.02 18.39
CA ASN A 426 3.82 -9.24 17.46
C ASN A 426 3.00 -8.16 16.72
N ARG A 427 1.71 -8.39 16.47
CA ARG A 427 0.75 -7.41 15.92
C ARG A 427 0.70 -6.18 16.83
N ASN A 428 0.49 -6.39 18.13
CA ASN A 428 0.46 -5.29 19.11
C ASN A 428 1.80 -4.55 19.17
N GLY A 429 2.92 -5.29 19.13
CA GLY A 429 4.25 -4.69 19.03
C GLY A 429 4.42 -3.82 17.78
N ALA A 430 3.98 -4.30 16.62
CA ALA A 430 4.03 -3.57 15.35
C ALA A 430 3.16 -2.32 15.36
N ILE A 431 1.95 -2.36 15.94
CA ILE A 431 1.06 -1.20 16.07
C ILE A 431 1.69 -0.11 16.94
N GLU A 432 2.25 -0.49 18.10
CA GLU A 432 2.79 0.46 19.06
C GLU A 432 4.15 1.04 18.64
N ARG A 433 4.99 0.22 17.98
CA ARG A 433 6.41 0.51 17.79
C ARG A 433 6.93 0.27 16.38
N GLY A 434 6.07 -0.15 15.45
CA GLY A 434 6.47 -0.45 14.07
C GLY A 434 7.63 -1.44 14.00
N LEU A 435 8.58 -1.14 13.12
CA LEU A 435 9.76 -1.96 12.84
C LEU A 435 10.76 -2.07 14.01
N ILE A 436 10.76 -1.15 14.98
CA ILE A 436 11.65 -1.23 16.15
C ILE A 436 11.10 -2.11 17.28
N SER A 437 9.87 -2.62 17.13
CA SER A 437 9.27 -3.52 18.11
C SER A 437 10.09 -4.80 18.29
N LEU A 438 9.97 -5.43 19.45
CA LEU A 438 10.60 -6.72 19.70
C LEU A 438 9.76 -7.82 19.04
N PHE A 439 10.42 -8.74 18.34
CA PHE A 439 9.77 -9.93 17.83
C PHE A 439 9.77 -11.03 18.90
N ARG A 440 8.61 -11.59 19.21
CA ARG A 440 8.38 -12.49 20.33
C ARG A 440 7.52 -13.68 19.89
N PRO A 441 8.11 -14.79 19.44
CA PRO A 441 7.36 -16.02 19.18
C PRO A 441 6.79 -16.59 20.48
N LYS A 442 5.61 -17.20 20.39
CA LYS A 442 4.85 -17.78 21.52
C LYS A 442 4.31 -19.15 21.13
N ASN A 443 4.58 -20.16 21.94
CA ASN A 443 4.02 -21.50 21.79
C ASN A 443 4.24 -22.13 20.40
N ILE A 444 5.31 -21.75 19.71
CA ILE A 444 5.77 -22.33 18.45
C ILE A 444 7.23 -22.75 18.59
N THR A 445 7.59 -23.87 17.95
CA THR A 445 8.95 -24.40 17.95
C THR A 445 9.49 -24.52 16.53
N ARG A 446 10.81 -24.48 16.37
CA ARG A 446 11.45 -24.73 15.07
C ARG A 446 11.07 -26.09 14.52
N ASP A 447 11.11 -27.13 15.36
CA ASP A 447 10.80 -28.50 14.97
C ASP A 447 9.39 -28.61 14.39
N PHE A 448 8.40 -27.97 15.03
CA PHE A 448 7.02 -27.94 14.54
C PHE A 448 6.93 -27.30 13.14
N LEU A 449 7.48 -26.10 12.97
CA LEU A 449 7.42 -25.40 11.68
C LEU A 449 8.20 -26.13 10.58
N SER A 450 9.34 -26.76 10.94
CA SER A 450 10.22 -27.45 9.99
C SER A 450 9.63 -28.75 9.45
N GLN A 451 8.60 -29.31 10.09
CA GLN A 451 7.85 -30.44 9.54
C GLN A 451 7.11 -30.08 8.25
N TYR A 452 6.72 -28.81 8.13
CA TYR A 452 6.06 -28.28 6.95
C TYR A 452 7.10 -27.67 6.02
N ASP A 453 7.84 -26.66 6.49
CA ASP A 453 8.87 -26.00 5.69
C ASP A 453 10.07 -25.53 6.55
N PRO A 454 11.24 -26.20 6.44
CA PRO A 454 12.45 -25.81 7.15
C PRO A 454 12.93 -24.39 6.83
N ASP A 455 12.70 -23.90 5.61
CA ASP A 455 13.08 -22.52 5.25
C ASP A 455 12.18 -21.52 5.97
N PHE A 456 10.86 -21.70 5.97
CA PHE A 456 9.95 -20.90 6.79
C PHE A 456 10.36 -20.90 8.26
N ALA A 457 10.64 -22.06 8.86
CA ALA A 457 11.08 -22.12 10.26
C ALA A 457 12.36 -21.30 10.51
N THR A 458 13.30 -21.36 9.57
CA THR A 458 14.57 -20.61 9.62
C THR A 458 14.37 -19.11 9.45
N GLN A 459 13.51 -18.69 8.52
CA GLN A 459 13.29 -17.27 8.28
C GLN A 459 12.34 -16.64 9.31
N TYR A 460 11.29 -17.35 9.73
CA TYR A 460 10.30 -16.81 10.67
C TYR A 460 10.88 -16.68 12.10
N LEU A 461 11.63 -17.68 12.59
CA LEU A 461 12.22 -17.66 13.93
C LEU A 461 13.68 -17.14 13.96
N GLY A 462 14.34 -17.08 12.80
CA GLY A 462 15.79 -16.91 12.68
C GLY A 462 16.55 -18.23 12.90
N PRO A 463 17.86 -18.31 12.62
CA PRO A 463 18.74 -19.40 13.03
C PRO A 463 18.82 -19.56 14.55
N GLU A 464 19.20 -20.74 15.04
CA GLU A 464 19.28 -21.02 16.49
C GLU A 464 20.32 -20.15 17.22
N ASP A 465 21.46 -19.93 16.57
CA ASP A 465 22.55 -19.09 17.06
C ASP A 465 22.27 -17.59 16.91
N ASN A 466 21.29 -17.24 16.06
CA ASN A 466 20.93 -15.86 15.78
C ASN A 466 19.40 -15.68 15.59
N PRO A 467 18.61 -15.87 16.66
CA PRO A 467 17.16 -15.75 16.61
C PRO A 467 16.74 -14.31 16.31
N VAL A 468 15.56 -14.15 15.70
CA VAL A 468 14.99 -12.83 15.42
C VAL A 468 14.69 -12.10 16.73
N ARG A 469 15.18 -10.87 16.86
CA ARG A 469 14.97 -10.03 18.05
C ARG A 469 14.05 -8.85 17.79
N TYR A 470 14.12 -8.26 16.60
CA TYR A 470 13.37 -7.06 16.23
C TYR A 470 12.44 -7.35 15.05
N MET A 471 11.31 -6.63 14.99
CA MET A 471 10.37 -6.73 13.88
C MET A 471 11.03 -6.36 12.54
N MET A 472 11.95 -5.39 12.50
CA MET A 472 12.75 -5.10 11.30
C MET A 472 13.49 -6.34 10.79
N GLN A 473 14.11 -7.11 11.68
CA GLN A 473 14.79 -8.35 11.31
C GLN A 473 13.78 -9.41 10.82
N ALA A 474 12.61 -9.50 11.46
CA ALA A 474 11.55 -10.39 11.05
C ALA A 474 11.08 -10.07 9.62
N VAL A 475 10.87 -8.78 9.32
CA VAL A 475 10.51 -8.29 7.98
C VAL A 475 11.61 -8.57 6.96
N GLN A 476 12.88 -8.33 7.29
CA GLN A 476 13.99 -8.68 6.40
C GLN A 476 14.02 -10.18 6.07
N ARG A 477 13.73 -11.05 7.05
CA ARG A 477 13.65 -12.50 6.83
C ARG A 477 12.41 -12.93 6.06
N MET A 478 11.27 -12.26 6.23
CA MET A 478 10.12 -12.44 5.34
C MET A 478 10.52 -12.19 3.89
N PHE A 479 11.27 -11.12 3.61
CA PHE A 479 11.81 -10.87 2.27
C PHE A 479 12.80 -11.94 1.80
N PHE A 480 13.68 -12.45 2.68
CA PHE A 480 14.56 -13.58 2.33
C PHE A 480 13.76 -14.83 1.98
N TYR A 481 12.67 -15.09 2.70
CA TYR A 481 11.79 -16.24 2.51
C TYR A 481 11.04 -16.23 1.17
N ILE A 482 10.62 -15.05 0.72
CA ILE A 482 9.88 -14.86 -0.54
C ILE A 482 10.74 -14.33 -1.70
N ARG A 483 12.06 -14.28 -1.52
CA ARG A 483 12.97 -13.67 -2.52
C ARG A 483 12.83 -14.32 -3.88
N ASP A 484 12.75 -15.64 -3.92
CA ASP A 484 12.71 -16.37 -5.19
C ASP A 484 11.40 -16.07 -5.92
N GLU A 485 10.30 -15.94 -5.19
CA GLU A 485 8.99 -15.51 -5.70
C GLU A 485 9.04 -14.06 -6.22
N LEU A 486 9.70 -13.15 -5.49
CA LEU A 486 9.89 -11.77 -5.93
C LEU A 486 10.72 -11.67 -7.22
N LYS A 487 11.71 -12.55 -7.40
CA LYS A 487 12.51 -12.60 -8.63
C LYS A 487 11.73 -13.20 -9.80
N GLU A 488 11.03 -14.30 -9.54
CA GLU A 488 10.23 -15.02 -10.54
C GLU A 488 9.09 -14.15 -11.10
N LEU A 489 8.44 -13.37 -10.23
CA LEU A 489 7.37 -12.43 -10.62
C LEU A 489 7.90 -11.10 -11.18
N GLY A 490 9.22 -10.88 -11.20
CA GLY A 490 9.80 -9.60 -11.64
C GLY A 490 9.63 -8.44 -10.66
N PHE A 491 9.16 -8.69 -9.44
CA PHE A 491 8.85 -7.65 -8.45
C PHE A 491 10.08 -7.11 -7.72
N LEU A 492 11.13 -7.92 -7.52
CA LEU A 492 12.28 -7.56 -6.66
C LEU A 492 12.91 -6.21 -7.03
N TYR A 493 12.98 -5.92 -8.33
CA TYR A 493 13.56 -4.69 -8.87
C TYR A 493 12.50 -3.76 -9.47
N SER A 494 11.22 -3.97 -9.14
CA SER A 494 10.15 -3.06 -9.53
C SER A 494 10.33 -1.71 -8.84
N PRO A 495 10.12 -0.58 -9.55
CA PRO A 495 10.15 0.74 -8.92
C PRO A 495 9.09 0.87 -7.81
N PHE A 496 7.97 0.14 -7.90
CA PHE A 496 6.91 0.14 -6.90
C PHE A 496 7.28 -0.58 -5.60
N LEU A 497 8.11 -1.63 -5.66
CA LEU A 497 8.55 -2.35 -4.46
C LEU A 497 9.73 -1.65 -3.76
N LYS A 498 10.47 -0.80 -4.49
CA LYS A 498 11.67 -0.11 -3.99
C LYS A 498 11.42 0.63 -2.66
N PRO A 499 10.38 1.46 -2.47
CA PRO A 499 10.16 2.16 -1.20
C PRO A 499 9.89 1.22 -0.02
N VAL A 500 9.25 0.07 -0.27
CA VAL A 500 8.99 -0.94 0.77
C VAL A 500 10.29 -1.62 1.19
N LEU A 501 11.14 -2.00 0.22
CA LEU A 501 12.46 -2.57 0.52
C LEU A 501 13.38 -1.56 1.20
N GLN A 502 13.30 -0.28 0.82
CA GLN A 502 14.10 0.79 1.42
C GLN A 502 13.82 0.97 2.91
N SER A 503 12.57 0.79 3.35
CA SER A 503 12.18 0.84 4.78
C SER A 503 13.00 -0.10 5.68
N VAL A 504 13.49 -1.21 5.13
CA VAL A 504 14.18 -2.26 5.92
C VAL A 504 15.59 -2.60 5.44
N PHE A 505 15.96 -2.31 4.19
CA PHE A 505 17.30 -2.58 3.67
C PHE A 505 18.04 -1.34 3.19
N GLY A 506 17.34 -0.25 2.88
CA GLY A 506 17.93 0.93 2.23
C GLY A 506 18.54 1.94 3.19
N ASN A 507 18.66 3.15 2.70
CA ASN A 507 18.79 4.38 3.47
C ASN A 507 17.76 5.38 2.93
N VAL A 508 17.25 6.24 3.81
CA VAL A 508 16.58 7.47 3.36
C VAL A 508 17.51 8.66 3.59
N SER A 509 17.24 9.76 2.89
CA SER A 509 18.10 10.95 2.89
C SER A 509 18.21 11.67 4.24
N TYR A 510 17.27 11.47 5.16
CA TYR A 510 17.15 12.26 6.39
C TYR A 510 17.16 11.43 7.70
N ALA A 511 17.22 10.10 7.62
CA ALA A 511 17.24 9.23 8.80
C ALA A 511 17.82 7.84 8.49
N GLU A 512 18.41 7.20 9.50
CA GLU A 512 18.81 5.80 9.42
C GLU A 512 17.60 4.88 9.63
N PRO A 513 17.47 3.78 8.86
CA PRO A 513 16.41 2.79 9.07
C PRO A 513 16.45 2.17 10.47
N PRO A 514 15.36 1.52 10.93
CA PRO A 514 14.11 1.33 10.22
C PRO A 514 13.31 2.61 10.06
N ILE A 515 12.62 2.73 8.92
CA ILE A 515 11.79 3.88 8.60
C ILE A 515 10.54 3.51 7.82
N THR A 516 9.41 4.05 8.25
CA THR A 516 8.12 4.02 7.52
C THR A 516 7.57 5.43 7.36
N GLU A 517 6.38 5.56 6.77
CA GLU A 517 5.69 6.85 6.69
C GLU A 517 5.32 7.38 8.08
N ALA A 518 5.08 6.52 9.08
CA ALA A 518 4.95 6.96 10.47
C ALA A 518 6.23 7.60 11.02
N GLU A 519 7.40 7.00 10.80
CA GLU A 519 8.67 7.63 11.20
C GLU A 519 8.92 8.94 10.44
N TYR A 520 8.52 9.03 9.17
CA TYR A 520 8.59 10.28 8.41
C TYR A 520 7.75 11.39 9.07
N GLN A 521 6.49 11.12 9.40
CA GLN A 521 5.62 12.08 10.10
C GLN A 521 6.21 12.53 11.44
N LEU A 522 6.73 11.59 12.23
CA LEU A 522 7.39 11.89 13.51
C LEU A 522 8.65 12.76 13.33
N SER A 523 9.43 12.50 12.28
CA SER A 523 10.63 13.28 11.96
C SER A 523 10.32 14.71 11.56
N LEU A 524 9.24 14.89 10.80
CA LEU A 524 8.77 16.20 10.37
C LEU A 524 8.26 17.04 11.55
N TYR A 525 7.49 16.42 12.44
CA TYR A 525 7.05 17.04 13.69
C TYR A 525 8.25 17.51 14.52
N ASP A 526 9.23 16.63 14.75
CA ASP A 526 10.44 16.94 15.54
C ASP A 526 11.28 18.05 14.89
N TYR A 527 11.44 18.02 13.56
CA TYR A 527 12.13 19.07 12.81
C TYR A 527 11.49 20.45 13.01
N LYS A 528 10.15 20.54 12.92
CA LYS A 528 9.42 21.79 13.12
C LYS A 528 9.55 22.31 14.55
N VAL A 529 9.40 21.44 15.55
CA VAL A 529 9.62 21.79 16.96
C VAL A 529 11.01 22.37 17.18
N LYS A 530 12.05 21.71 16.66
CA LYS A 530 13.45 22.16 16.81
C LYS A 530 13.75 23.45 16.07
N SER A 531 13.05 23.71 14.97
CA SER A 531 13.20 24.93 14.17
C SER A 531 12.39 26.11 14.71
N GLY A 532 11.61 25.92 15.79
CA GLY A 532 10.73 26.95 16.33
C GLY A 532 9.51 27.25 15.45
N GLU A 533 9.15 26.33 14.57
CA GLU A 533 7.97 26.42 13.71
C GLU A 533 6.72 25.85 14.41
N ASN A 534 5.53 26.10 13.85
CA ASN A 534 4.31 25.43 14.29
C ASN A 534 4.41 23.93 14.00
N PRO A 535 4.36 23.03 15.00
CA PRO A 535 4.62 21.61 14.80
C PRO A 535 3.46 20.85 14.15
N ASN A 536 2.36 21.51 13.83
CA ASN A 536 1.28 20.94 13.02
C ASN A 536 1.82 20.50 11.63
N ILE A 537 1.56 19.25 11.26
CA ILE A 537 1.98 18.64 9.98
C ILE A 537 0.86 18.49 8.95
N LEU A 538 -0.35 18.99 9.23
CA LEU A 538 -1.54 18.85 8.38
C LEU A 538 -1.27 19.34 6.94
N TYR A 539 -0.80 20.58 6.80
CA TYR A 539 -0.52 21.15 5.48
C TYR A 539 0.58 20.41 4.73
N ASP A 540 1.56 19.84 5.45
CA ASP A 540 2.58 19.01 4.84
C ASP A 540 1.97 17.71 4.33
N LEU A 541 1.08 17.07 5.08
CA LEU A 541 0.37 15.87 4.61
C LEU A 541 -0.55 16.17 3.42
N ILE A 542 -1.26 17.31 3.40
CA ILE A 542 -2.03 17.76 2.23
C ILE A 542 -1.10 17.88 1.01
N TYR A 543 0.03 18.58 1.17
CA TYR A 543 1.00 18.77 0.11
C TYR A 543 1.59 17.43 -0.37
N PHE A 544 2.05 16.57 0.54
CA PHE A 544 2.65 15.29 0.21
C PHE A 544 1.66 14.32 -0.44
N THR A 545 0.42 14.27 0.06
CA THR A 545 -0.65 13.47 -0.53
C THR A 545 -0.85 13.86 -1.99
N ILE A 546 -0.91 15.17 -2.29
CA ILE A 546 -1.02 15.63 -3.67
C ILE A 546 0.24 15.29 -4.49
N GLN A 547 1.43 15.64 -4.00
CA GLN A 547 2.68 15.45 -4.76
C GLN A 547 2.96 13.98 -5.09
N TYR A 548 2.81 13.08 -4.12
CA TYR A 548 3.22 11.68 -4.23
C TYR A 548 2.13 10.75 -4.76
N CYS A 549 0.93 11.26 -5.01
CA CYS A 549 -0.13 10.52 -5.71
C CYS A 549 -0.40 11.03 -7.13
N GLN A 550 0.20 12.15 -7.55
CA GLN A 550 0.14 12.61 -8.94
C GLN A 550 0.96 11.75 -9.91
N ASP A 551 2.12 11.27 -9.45
CA ASP A 551 2.99 10.36 -10.19
C ASP A 551 3.12 9.07 -9.36
N PRO A 552 2.66 7.92 -9.89
CA PRO A 552 2.63 6.68 -9.14
C PRO A 552 4.01 6.07 -8.87
N LEU A 553 5.10 6.63 -9.40
CA LEU A 553 6.47 6.20 -9.09
C LEU A 553 7.09 6.95 -7.90
N ASN A 554 6.50 8.08 -7.49
CA ASN A 554 7.07 8.92 -6.44
C ASN A 554 6.69 8.45 -5.02
N ASN A 555 7.57 8.71 -4.06
CA ASN A 555 7.37 8.37 -2.65
C ASN A 555 8.17 9.34 -1.74
N PRO A 556 7.66 9.70 -0.53
CA PRO A 556 8.37 10.57 0.40
C PRO A 556 9.66 9.96 0.99
N LEU A 557 9.76 8.65 1.08
CA LEU A 557 10.92 7.93 1.61
C LEU A 557 12.03 7.83 0.55
N THR A 558 12.57 8.97 0.14
CA THR A 558 13.62 9.06 -0.88
C THR A 558 14.99 8.65 -0.33
N GLY A 559 15.77 7.93 -1.13
CA GLY A 559 17.13 7.53 -0.77
C GLY A 559 17.69 6.43 -1.65
N THR A 560 18.67 5.69 -1.13
CA THR A 560 19.36 4.63 -1.87
C THR A 560 18.89 3.27 -1.40
N LEU A 561 18.41 2.43 -2.32
CA LEU A 561 18.15 1.03 -2.02
C LEU A 561 19.50 0.32 -1.89
N THR A 562 19.70 -0.39 -0.78
CA THR A 562 20.85 -1.27 -0.61
C THR A 562 20.34 -2.66 -0.30
N LEU A 563 20.84 -3.69 -0.97
CA LEU A 563 20.40 -5.07 -0.76
C LEU A 563 21.58 -5.96 -0.34
N PRO A 564 21.37 -6.88 0.62
CA PRO A 564 22.36 -7.88 0.97
C PRO A 564 22.49 -8.93 -0.15
N LYS A 565 23.59 -9.69 -0.19
CA LYS A 565 23.79 -10.77 -1.17
C LYS A 565 22.65 -11.81 -1.12
N GLU A 566 22.04 -11.97 0.05
CA GLU A 566 20.95 -12.89 0.28
C GLU A 566 19.67 -12.48 -0.48
N MET A 567 19.53 -11.23 -0.92
CA MET A 567 18.41 -10.76 -1.76
C MET A 567 18.76 -10.68 -3.26
N ARG A 568 20.01 -10.32 -3.59
CA ARG A 568 20.44 -9.93 -4.94
C ARG A 568 20.38 -11.05 -5.97
#